data_AF-A0A3G9J831-F1
#
_entry.id   AF-A0A3G9J831-F1
#
_cell.length_a   1.000
_cell.length_b   1.000
_cell.length_c   1.000
_cell.angle_alpha   90.00
_cell.angle_beta   90.00
_cell.angle_gamma   90.00
#
_symmetry.space_group_name_H-M   'P 1'
#
loop_
_entity.id
_entity.type
_entity.pdbx_description
1 polymer ?
#
loop_
_entity_poly.entity_id
_entity_poly.type
_entity_poly.pdbx_seq_one_letter_code
_entity_poly.pdbx_strand_id
1 'polypeptide(L)'
;MKVIEAYVRRAVDRDGIHCCEVEVHTDQQESPELLAFFGTSLDNDYDLVAIVRNDASTEVDWYDNSMHSAFSDISMELFETSTMKTDWGEREFFKEQVLSYSGIREELNRLLDHSYYERG
;
A
#
# COMPACT_ATOMS: atom_id res chain seq x y z
N MET A 1 -14.36 5.51 -3.67
CA MET A 1 -13.13 5.50 -4.49
C MET A 1 -13.10 4.25 -5.36
N LYS A 2 -12.71 4.36 -6.63
CA LYS A 2 -12.51 3.21 -7.52
C LYS A 2 -11.04 3.07 -7.92
N VAL A 3 -10.54 1.84 -7.86
CA VAL A 3 -9.22 1.51 -8.39
C VAL A 3 -9.30 1.42 -9.92
N ILE A 4 -8.41 2.11 -10.61
CA ILE A 4 -8.28 2.09 -12.07
C ILE A 4 -7.20 1.08 -12.46
N GLU A 5 -6.03 1.16 -11.83
CA GLU A 5 -4.89 0.29 -12.08
C GLU A 5 -4.15 0.00 -10.77
N ALA A 6 -3.45 -1.14 -10.72
CA ALA A 6 -2.62 -1.52 -9.59
C ALA A 6 -1.37 -2.25 -10.08
N TYR A 7 -0.22 -1.94 -9.45
CA TYR A 7 1.09 -2.52 -9.79
C TYR A 7 1.91 -2.77 -8.53
N VAL A 8 2.45 -3.98 -8.38
CA VAL A 8 3.41 -4.25 -7.31
C VAL A 8 4.76 -3.63 -7.67
N ARG A 9 5.30 -2.79 -6.79
CA ARG A 9 6.60 -2.15 -6.97
C ARG A 9 7.74 -3.01 -6.45
N ARG A 10 7.73 -3.34 -5.15
CA ARG A 10 8.80 -4.12 -4.49
C ARG A 10 8.36 -4.60 -3.10
N ALA A 11 9.08 -5.58 -2.55
CA ALA A 11 9.02 -5.91 -1.13
C ALA A 11 9.88 -4.94 -0.30
N VAL A 12 9.40 -4.63 0.90
CA VAL A 12 9.99 -3.71 1.88
C VAL A 12 9.73 -4.26 3.27
N ASP A 13 10.71 -4.09 4.16
CA ASP A 13 10.53 -4.31 5.58
C ASP A 13 10.16 -2.98 6.25
N ARG A 14 8.96 -2.91 6.82
CA ARG A 14 8.46 -1.72 7.53
C ARG A 14 8.17 -2.09 8.97
N ASP A 15 8.86 -1.48 9.91
CA ASP A 15 8.69 -1.74 11.36
C ASP A 15 8.81 -3.24 11.73
N GLY A 16 9.65 -4.00 11.02
CA GLY A 16 9.82 -5.45 11.22
C GLY A 16 8.71 -6.30 10.60
N ILE A 17 7.77 -5.68 9.89
CA ILE A 17 6.72 -6.36 9.11
C ILE A 17 7.19 -6.42 7.67
N HIS A 18 7.25 -7.63 7.14
CA HIS A 18 7.59 -7.85 5.74
C HIS A 18 6.35 -7.61 4.86
N CYS A 19 6.43 -6.58 4.02
CA CYS A 19 5.32 -6.09 3.22
C CYS A 19 5.75 -5.86 1.77
N CYS A 20 4.79 -5.73 0.86
CA CYS A 20 5.00 -5.26 -0.50
C CYS A 20 4.32 -3.93 -0.74
N GLU A 21 5.05 -3.04 -1.40
CA GLU A 21 4.53 -1.80 -1.95
C GLU A 21 3.74 -2.10 -3.22
N VAL A 22 2.47 -1.72 -3.23
CA VAL A 22 1.59 -1.76 -4.39
C VAL A 22 1.17 -0.34 -4.72
N GLU A 23 1.57 0.12 -5.89
CA GLU A 23 1.09 1.38 -6.45
C GLU A 23 -0.34 1.18 -6.98
N VAL A 24 -1.23 2.05 -6.58
CA VAL A 24 -2.65 2.00 -6.91
C VAL A 24 -3.05 3.34 -7.51
N HIS A 25 -3.53 3.29 -8.75
CA HIS A 25 -4.08 4.45 -9.45
C HIS A 25 -5.59 4.48 -9.25
N THR A 26 -6.13 5.62 -8.85
CA THR A 26 -7.55 5.77 -8.53
C THR A 26 -8.22 6.85 -9.38
N ASP A 27 -9.55 6.84 -9.42
CA ASP A 27 -10.33 7.87 -10.11
C ASP A 27 -10.44 9.19 -9.35
N GLN A 28 -9.82 9.30 -8.16
CA GLN A 28 -9.92 10.46 -7.30
C GLN A 28 -8.90 11.53 -7.69
N GLN A 29 -9.36 12.75 -8.01
CA GLN A 29 -8.47 13.88 -8.34
C GLN A 29 -7.55 14.29 -7.18
N GLU A 30 -7.99 14.13 -5.93
CA GLU A 30 -7.20 14.48 -4.73
C GLU A 30 -6.19 13.40 -4.35
N SER A 31 -6.31 12.20 -4.92
CA SER A 31 -5.45 11.05 -4.61
C SER A 31 -5.34 10.13 -5.84
N PRO A 32 -4.83 10.64 -6.97
CA PRO A 32 -4.77 9.87 -8.20
C PRO A 32 -3.84 8.67 -8.06
N GLU A 33 -2.80 8.80 -7.22
CA GLU A 33 -1.77 7.80 -7.00
C GLU A 33 -1.61 7.51 -5.50
N LEU A 34 -1.75 6.25 -5.12
CA LEU A 34 -1.63 5.75 -3.76
C LEU A 34 -0.60 4.63 -3.70
N LEU A 35 0.09 4.51 -2.57
CA LEU A 35 0.94 3.37 -2.24
C LEU A 35 0.28 2.58 -1.11
N ALA A 36 -0.21 1.40 -1.45
CA ALA A 36 -0.79 0.44 -0.52
C ALA A 36 0.27 -0.60 -0.13
N PHE A 37 0.44 -0.83 1.16
CA PHE A 37 1.38 -1.80 1.70
C PHE A 37 0.63 -3.07 2.08
N PHE A 38 0.99 -4.20 1.47
CA PHE A 38 0.37 -5.49 1.74
C PHE A 38 1.34 -6.41 2.47
N GLY A 39 0.93 -6.92 3.62
CA GLY A 39 1.68 -7.90 4.40
C GLY A 39 1.09 -9.29 4.26
N THR A 40 1.89 -10.32 4.52
CA THR A 40 1.37 -11.69 4.64
C THR A 40 0.48 -11.82 5.87
N SER A 41 -0.72 -12.35 5.68
CA SER A 41 -1.62 -12.72 6.78
C SER A 41 -1.45 -14.19 7.18
N LEU A 42 -1.90 -14.54 8.38
CA LEU A 42 -1.83 -15.91 8.91
C LEU A 42 -2.68 -16.91 8.11
N ASP A 43 -3.66 -16.43 7.35
CA ASP A 43 -4.59 -17.27 6.56
C ASP A 43 -4.10 -17.52 5.11
N ASN A 44 -2.80 -17.29 4.83
CA ASN A 44 -2.24 -17.40 3.48
C ASN A 44 -2.89 -16.41 2.48
N ASP A 45 -3.40 -15.30 3.01
CA ASP A 45 -3.93 -14.16 2.27
C ASP A 45 -3.09 -12.91 2.56
N TYR A 46 -3.48 -11.74 2.05
CA TYR A 46 -2.74 -10.50 2.20
C TYR A 46 -3.55 -9.48 2.97
N ASP A 47 -2.96 -8.94 4.03
CA ASP A 47 -3.58 -7.86 4.80
C ASP A 47 -3.04 -6.51 4.33
N LEU A 48 -3.93 -5.53 4.24
CA LEU A 48 -3.54 -4.16 3.97
C LEU A 48 -2.95 -3.58 5.25
N VAL A 49 -1.64 -3.35 5.29
CA VAL A 49 -0.92 -2.84 6.45
C VAL A 49 -1.06 -1.31 6.56
N ALA A 50 -0.83 -0.60 5.46
CA ALA A 50 -0.85 0.86 5.42
C ALA A 50 -1.22 1.40 4.02
N ILE A 51 -1.69 2.65 3.96
CA ILE A 51 -1.85 3.39 2.70
C ILE A 51 -1.21 4.76 2.86
N VAL A 52 -0.39 5.11 1.88
CA VAL A 52 0.33 6.37 1.83
C VAL A 52 -0.01 7.05 0.50
N ARG A 53 -0.19 8.37 0.52
CA ARG A 53 -0.33 9.13 -0.73
C ARG A 53 1.01 9.22 -1.43
N ASN A 54 1.05 8.92 -2.72
CA ASN A 54 2.25 9.14 -3.51
C ASN A 54 2.26 10.60 -3.99
N ASP A 55 2.71 11.53 -3.14
CA ASP A 55 2.85 12.96 -3.51
C ASP A 55 4.11 13.25 -4.35
N ALA A 56 4.70 12.21 -4.96
CA ALA A 56 5.97 12.28 -5.70
C ALA A 56 5.88 12.99 -7.07
N SER A 57 4.93 13.90 -7.24
CA SER A 57 4.85 14.83 -8.38
C SER A 57 5.57 16.17 -8.13
N THR A 58 6.41 16.28 -7.08
CA THR A 58 7.26 17.45 -6.89
C THR A 58 8.58 17.08 -6.20
N GLU A 59 9.65 16.98 -7.00
CA GLU A 59 11.04 17.29 -6.62
C GLU A 59 11.53 16.89 -5.22
N VAL A 60 11.83 15.61 -4.97
CA VAL A 60 12.67 15.25 -3.81
C VAL A 60 13.93 14.53 -4.24
N ASP A 61 14.97 15.35 -4.40
CA ASP A 61 16.38 15.02 -4.31
C ASP A 61 16.65 13.90 -3.30
N TRP A 62 17.17 12.81 -3.85
CA TRP A 62 17.45 11.51 -3.24
C TRP A 62 18.66 11.52 -2.30
N TYR A 63 19.13 12.71 -1.90
CA TYR A 63 20.20 12.89 -0.94
C TYR A 63 19.92 14.16 -0.14
N ASP A 64 19.85 14.02 1.19
CA ASP A 64 19.73 15.11 2.16
C ASP A 64 18.29 15.56 2.49
N ASN A 65 17.66 14.88 3.47
CA ASN A 65 17.04 15.58 4.60
C ASN A 65 16.48 14.62 5.67
N SER A 66 17.08 14.65 6.85
CA SER A 66 16.65 13.93 8.05
C SER A 66 15.43 14.55 8.76
N MET A 67 14.51 15.28 8.10
CA MET A 67 13.43 15.96 8.83
C MET A 67 12.17 16.41 8.04
N HIS A 68 11.71 15.63 7.05
CA HIS A 68 10.34 15.81 6.54
C HIS A 68 9.74 14.48 6.11
N SER A 69 8.78 14.00 6.90
CA SER A 69 7.96 12.82 6.62
C SER A 69 7.01 13.12 5.45
N ALA A 70 7.50 13.10 4.21
CA ALA A 70 6.68 13.29 3.00
C ALA A 70 5.81 12.05 2.65
N PHE A 71 5.76 11.06 3.54
CA PHE A 71 4.84 9.93 3.50
C PHE A 71 3.86 10.09 4.66
N SER A 72 2.81 10.89 4.46
CA SER A 72 1.71 10.93 5.44
C SER A 72 0.96 9.62 5.31
N ASP A 73 0.93 8.82 6.39
CA ASP A 73 0.02 7.68 6.47
C ASP A 73 -1.40 8.24 6.48
N ILE A 74 -2.06 8.18 5.33
CA ILE A 74 -3.43 8.64 5.19
C ILE A 74 -4.40 7.48 5.39
N SER A 75 -3.94 6.31 5.87
CA SER A 75 -4.79 5.14 6.04
C SER A 75 -5.99 5.42 6.94
N MET A 76 -5.80 6.25 7.98
CA MET A 76 -6.89 6.74 8.81
C MET A 76 -7.76 7.73 8.05
N GLU A 77 -7.20 8.77 7.44
CA GLU A 77 -7.93 9.85 6.75
C GLU A 77 -8.75 9.34 5.54
N LEU A 78 -8.21 8.39 4.78
CA LEU A 78 -8.79 7.85 3.55
C LEU A 78 -10.01 6.98 3.85
N PHE A 79 -10.04 6.34 5.02
CA PHE A 79 -11.16 5.53 5.49
C PHE A 79 -11.85 6.12 6.72
N GLU A 80 -11.62 7.38 7.06
CA GLU A 80 -12.28 8.02 8.19
C GLU A 80 -13.70 8.40 7.79
N THR A 81 -14.69 7.74 8.39
CA THR A 81 -16.08 8.19 8.23
C THR A 81 -16.30 9.49 9.01
N SER A 82 -17.37 10.22 8.67
CA SER A 82 -17.82 11.40 9.44
C SER A 82 -18.11 11.13 10.93
N THR A 83 -18.00 9.88 11.38
CA THR A 83 -18.13 9.46 12.78
C THR A 83 -16.80 9.21 13.49
N MET A 84 -15.65 9.60 12.90
CA MET A 84 -14.30 9.29 13.42
C MET A 84 -14.08 7.79 13.65
N LYS A 85 -14.79 6.95 12.89
CA LYS A 85 -14.57 5.50 12.83
C LYS A 85 -13.97 5.17 11.48
N THR A 86 -12.94 4.34 11.50
CA THR A 86 -12.41 3.70 10.30
C THR A 86 -13.52 2.87 9.66
N ASP A 87 -13.85 3.18 8.41
CA ASP A 87 -14.75 2.38 7.60
C ASP A 87 -14.02 1.10 7.18
N TRP A 88 -14.12 0.09 8.05
CA TRP A 88 -13.58 -1.24 7.76
C TRP A 88 -14.18 -1.83 6.47
N GLY A 89 -15.40 -1.44 6.10
CA GLY A 89 -16.03 -1.88 4.85
C GLY A 89 -15.33 -1.33 3.61
N GLU A 90 -15.07 -0.03 3.56
CA GLU A 90 -14.35 0.61 2.45
C GLU A 90 -12.88 0.17 2.38
N ARG A 91 -12.23 -0.03 3.53
CA ARG A 91 -10.86 -0.58 3.60
C ARG A 91 -10.80 -1.97 2.98
N GLU A 92 -11.70 -2.87 3.38
CA GLU A 92 -11.76 -4.23 2.85
C GLU A 92 -12.16 -4.25 1.37
N PHE A 93 -13.09 -3.37 0.95
CA PHE A 93 -13.46 -3.25 -0.46
C PHE A 93 -12.31 -2.72 -1.33
N PHE A 94 -11.51 -1.78 -0.83
CA PHE A 94 -10.29 -1.32 -1.51
C PHE A 94 -9.25 -2.44 -1.63
N LYS A 95 -9.01 -3.16 -0.52
CA LYS A 95 -8.11 -4.32 -0.48
C LYS A 95 -8.47 -5.34 -1.55
N GLU A 96 -9.74 -5.76 -1.57
CA GLU A 96 -10.23 -6.75 -2.54
C GLU A 96 -10.15 -6.24 -3.98
N GLN A 97 -10.45 -4.96 -4.23
CA GLN A 97 -10.28 -4.37 -5.56
C GLN A 97 -8.84 -4.48 -6.05
N VAL A 98 -7.85 -4.08 -5.24
CA VAL A 98 -6.43 -4.14 -5.60
C VAL A 98 -5.99 -5.59 -5.85
N LEU A 99 -6.35 -6.50 -4.97
CA LEU A 99 -6.00 -7.92 -5.09
C LEU A 99 -6.71 -8.62 -6.27
N SER A 100 -7.82 -8.06 -6.75
CA SER A 100 -8.55 -8.57 -7.92
C SER A 100 -7.82 -8.27 -9.25
N TYR A 101 -6.85 -7.36 -9.27
CA TYR A 101 -6.04 -7.11 -10.46
C TYR A 101 -5.13 -8.29 -10.78
N SER A 102 -5.09 -8.64 -12.06
CA SER A 102 -4.32 -9.78 -12.57
C SER A 102 -2.83 -9.60 -12.25
N GLY A 103 -2.21 -10.66 -11.72
CA GLY A 103 -0.79 -10.68 -11.39
C GLY A 103 -0.42 -10.08 -10.03
N ILE A 104 -1.30 -9.31 -9.36
CA ILE A 104 -0.99 -8.73 -8.05
C ILE A 104 -0.73 -9.81 -7.01
N ARG A 105 -1.69 -10.72 -6.80
CA ARG A 105 -1.57 -11.81 -5.81
C ARG A 105 -0.36 -12.71 -6.07
N GLU A 106 -0.04 -12.95 -7.34
CA GLU A 106 1.11 -13.77 -7.76
C GLU A 106 2.44 -13.07 -7.51
N GLU A 107 2.53 -11.76 -7.80
CA GLU A 107 3.74 -10.97 -7.58
C GLU A 107 3.96 -10.72 -6.08
N LEU A 108 2.90 -10.46 -5.31
CA LEU A 108 2.95 -10.41 -3.86
C LEU A 108 3.50 -11.73 -3.29
N ASN A 109 2.98 -12.86 -3.78
CA ASN A 109 3.45 -14.17 -3.33
C ASN A 109 4.94 -14.33 -3.62
N ARG A 110 5.35 -14.05 -4.86
CA ARG A 110 6.75 -14.20 -5.30
C ARG A 110 7.69 -13.34 -4.47
N LEU A 111 7.34 -12.08 -4.22
CA LEU A 111 8.21 -11.15 -3.50
C LEU A 111 8.26 -11.43 -1.99
N LEU A 112 7.14 -11.84 -1.39
CA LEU A 112 7.05 -12.15 0.05
C LEU A 112 7.56 -13.56 0.37
N ASP A 113 7.53 -14.50 -0.57
CA ASP A 113 8.09 -15.86 -0.44
C ASP A 113 9.63 -15.84 -0.64
N HIS A 114 10.12 -15.12 -1.65
CA HIS A 114 11.55 -15.08 -1.98
C HIS A 114 12.41 -14.40 -0.91
N SER A 115 11.87 -13.35 -0.27
CA SER A 115 12.55 -12.63 0.81
C SER A 115 12.74 -13.45 2.08
N TYR A 116 11.99 -14.55 2.25
CA TYR A 116 12.18 -15.50 3.34
C TYR A 116 13.45 -16.33 3.18
N TYR A 117 13.89 -16.57 1.93
CA TYR A 117 15.09 -17.36 1.63
C TYR A 117 16.40 -16.56 1.73
N GLU A 118 16.37 -15.24 1.53
CA GLU A 118 17.58 -14.39 1.63
C GLU A 118 18.00 -14.08 3.07
N ARG A 119 17.24 -14.53 4.07
CA ARG A 119 17.52 -14.38 5.51
C ARG A 119 18.03 -15.66 6.18
N GLY A 120 18.31 -16.72 5.42
CA GLY A 120 18.82 -18.03 5.90
C GLY A 120 20.33 -18.18 5.86
#